data_AF-A0A3D4I0Y9-F1
#
_entry.id   AF-A0A3D4I0Y9-F1
#
_cell.length_a   1.000
_cell.length_b   1.000
_cell.length_c   1.000
_cell.angle_alpha   90.00
_cell.angle_beta   90.00
_cell.angle_gamma   90.00
#
_symmetry.space_group_name_H-M   'P 1'
#
loop_
_entity.id
_entity.type
_entity.pdbx_description
1 polymer ?
#
loop_
_entity_poly.entity_id
_entity_poly.type
_entity_poly.pdbx_seq_one_letter_code
_entity_poly.pdbx_strand_id
1 'polypeptide(L)'
;QYDSEVVYHNVREEVRRQGVVYTDMESALKSDKYGPLVKKYFMKVVPPQDHKFAALHGAVWSGGSFVYVPEGVKVEIPLQSYFRLNAPGAGQFEHT
;
A
#
# COMPACT_ATOMS: atom_id res chain seq x y z
N GLN A 1 6.16 7.72 -18.35
CA GLN A 1 5.22 6.82 -17.65
C GLN A 1 3.99 7.64 -17.33
N TYR A 2 2.87 7.34 -17.95
CA TYR A 2 1.54 7.92 -17.69
C TYR A 2 0.56 6.74 -17.83
N ASP A 3 -0.48 6.72 -16.99
CA ASP A 3 -1.45 5.63 -16.75
C ASP A 3 -1.16 4.64 -15.61
N SER A 4 -0.71 5.15 -14.47
CA SER A 4 -0.98 4.52 -13.17
C SER A 4 -1.89 5.42 -12.34
N GLU A 5 -3.05 5.78 -12.89
CA GLU A 5 -4.05 6.48 -12.08
C GLU A 5 -4.66 5.51 -11.06
N VAL A 6 -4.25 5.82 -9.84
CA VAL A 6 -4.81 5.49 -8.55
C VAL A 6 -6.34 5.52 -8.42
N VAL A 7 -7.14 4.58 -8.95
CA VAL A 7 -8.55 4.45 -8.52
C VAL A 7 -8.60 3.82 -7.11
N TYR A 8 -8.03 4.52 -6.12
CA TYR A 8 -8.20 4.14 -4.72
C TYR A 8 -9.37 4.89 -4.09
N HIS A 9 -10.13 4.11 -3.34
CA HIS A 9 -11.03 4.51 -2.26
C HIS A 9 -12.47 4.87 -2.60
N ASN A 10 -13.34 4.00 -2.08
CA ASN A 10 -14.35 4.45 -1.13
C ASN A 10 -14.13 3.67 0.18
N VAL A 11 -13.23 4.15 1.06
CA VAL A 11 -13.21 3.64 2.45
C VAL A 11 -14.52 4.08 3.05
N ARG A 12 -15.37 3.12 3.45
CA ARG A 12 -16.65 3.47 4.06
C ARG A 12 -16.40 4.43 5.22
N GLU A 13 -17.19 5.49 5.27
CA GLU A 13 -17.12 6.52 6.32
C GLU A 13 -17.11 5.93 7.73
N GLU A 14 -17.82 4.84 7.95
CA GLU A 14 -17.87 4.06 9.19
C GLU A 14 -16.48 3.57 9.63
N VAL A 15 -15.71 3.02 8.70
CA VAL A 15 -14.35 2.49 8.95
C VAL A 15 -13.37 3.64 9.19
N ARG A 16 -13.51 4.74 8.44
CA ARG A 16 -12.70 5.95 8.64
C ARG A 16 -12.94 6.57 10.02
N ARG A 17 -14.19 6.58 10.51
CA ARG A 17 -14.55 7.07 11.86
C ARG A 17 -13.92 6.25 12.99
N GLN A 18 -13.58 5.00 12.75
CA GLN A 18 -12.83 4.15 13.70
C GLN A 18 -11.32 4.46 13.71
N GLY A 19 -10.86 5.42 12.91
CA GLY A 19 -9.45 5.78 12.82
C GLY A 19 -8.62 4.86 11.93
N VAL A 20 -9.27 3.94 11.20
CA VAL A 20 -8.62 3.11 10.20
C VAL A 20 -8.15 3.98 9.04
N VAL A 21 -6.90 3.78 8.64
CA VAL A 21 -6.31 4.45 7.49
C VAL A 21 -6.16 3.43 6.39
N TYR A 22 -6.68 3.76 5.23
CA TYR A 22 -6.42 3.04 4.00
C TYR A 22 -6.16 4.11 2.93
N THR A 23 -4.92 4.17 2.45
CA THR A 23 -4.40 5.18 1.52
C THR A 23 -3.35 4.53 0.59
N ASP A 24 -2.82 5.28 -0.38
CA ASP A 24 -1.71 4.80 -1.20
C ASP A 24 -0.38 4.83 -0.43
N MET A 25 0.55 3.97 -0.85
CA MET A 25 1.84 3.81 -0.19
C MET A 25 2.68 5.11 -0.17
N GLU A 26 2.57 5.96 -1.19
CA GLU A 26 3.36 7.18 -1.31
C GLU A 26 2.85 8.25 -0.34
N SER A 27 1.54 8.40 -0.22
CA SER A 27 0.88 9.27 0.76
C SER A 27 1.21 8.84 2.19
N ALA A 28 1.18 7.54 2.48
CA ALA A 28 1.58 7.01 3.78
C ALA A 28 3.06 7.26 4.10
N LEU A 29 3.96 7.07 3.11
CA LEU A 29 5.39 7.30 3.28
C LEU A 29 5.73 8.79 3.51
N LYS A 30 5.01 9.70 2.84
CA LYS A 30 5.17 11.16 2.97
C LYS A 30 4.52 11.72 4.23
N SER A 31 3.60 10.99 4.87
CA SER A 31 2.93 11.41 6.09
C SER A 31 3.90 11.47 7.28
N ASP A 32 3.84 12.54 8.07
CA ASP A 32 4.62 12.66 9.32
C ASP A 32 4.27 11.57 10.35
N LYS A 33 3.00 11.13 10.37
CA LYS A 33 2.51 10.14 11.34
C LYS A 33 2.84 8.71 10.93
N TYR A 34 2.69 8.38 9.65
CA TYR A 34 2.77 7.00 9.16
C TYR A 34 4.08 6.69 8.43
N GLY A 35 4.79 7.68 7.92
CA GLY A 35 6.10 7.51 7.28
C GLY A 35 7.12 6.79 8.16
N PRO A 36 7.22 7.07 9.48
CA PRO A 36 8.06 6.30 10.38
C PRO A 36 7.66 4.81 10.49
N LEU A 37 6.35 4.50 10.46
CA LEU A 37 5.87 3.12 10.47
C LEU A 37 6.18 2.41 9.16
N VAL A 38 5.97 3.07 8.02
CA VAL A 38 6.35 2.55 6.71
C VAL A 38 7.83 2.21 6.72
N LYS A 39 8.72 3.16 7.06
CA LYS A 39 10.17 2.91 7.14
C LYS A 39 10.53 1.80 8.12
N LYS A 40 9.80 1.68 9.23
CA LYS A 40 10.01 0.64 10.23
C LYS A 40 9.66 -0.76 9.71
N TYR A 41 8.66 -0.92 8.86
CA TYR A 41 8.16 -2.24 8.45
C TYR A 41 8.40 -2.61 6.99
N PHE A 42 8.75 -1.63 6.14
CA PHE A 42 9.03 -1.83 4.72
C PHE A 42 10.05 -2.95 4.51
N MET A 43 9.67 -3.94 3.70
CA MET A 43 10.51 -5.08 3.33
C MET A 43 11.10 -5.86 4.53
N LYS A 44 10.43 -5.89 5.69
CA LYS A 44 10.87 -6.71 6.84
C LYS A 44 10.35 -8.14 6.82
N VAL A 45 9.09 -8.32 6.45
CA VAL A 45 8.47 -9.66 6.37
C VAL A 45 8.95 -10.40 5.14
N VAL A 46 9.06 -9.69 4.01
CA VAL A 46 9.66 -10.18 2.78
C VAL A 46 10.92 -9.33 2.52
N PRO A 47 12.12 -9.78 2.91
CA PRO A 47 13.35 -9.01 2.74
C PRO A 47 13.86 -9.04 1.29
N PRO A 48 14.64 -8.03 0.84
CA PRO A 48 15.16 -8.02 -0.53
C PRO A 48 16.07 -9.21 -0.87
N GLN A 49 16.65 -9.86 0.14
CA GLN A 49 17.54 -11.02 -0.02
C GLN A 49 16.78 -12.34 -0.22
N ASP A 50 15.45 -12.35 -0.07
CA ASP A 50 14.64 -13.57 -0.11
C ASP A 50 14.73 -14.27 -1.49
N HIS A 51 14.49 -13.52 -2.57
CA HIS A 51 14.69 -14.01 -3.94
C HIS A 51 14.80 -12.86 -4.96
N LYS A 52 15.19 -13.18 -6.20
CA LYS A 52 15.42 -12.20 -7.28
C LYS A 52 14.24 -11.22 -7.52
N PHE A 53 13.00 -11.69 -7.37
CA PHE A 53 11.83 -10.82 -7.51
C PHE A 53 11.59 -9.90 -6.30
N ALA A 54 11.92 -10.33 -5.08
CA ALA A 54 11.88 -9.46 -3.90
C ALA A 54 12.98 -8.38 -3.96
N ALA A 55 14.17 -8.76 -4.45
CA ALA A 55 15.25 -7.80 -4.72
C ALA A 55 14.83 -6.76 -5.78
N LEU A 56 14.26 -7.22 -6.90
CA LEU A 56 13.73 -6.34 -7.94
C LEU A 56 12.63 -5.43 -7.38
N HIS A 57 11.67 -5.99 -6.65
CA HIS A 57 10.58 -5.25 -5.99
C HIS A 57 11.12 -4.11 -5.11
N GLY A 58 12.05 -4.41 -4.20
CA GLY A 58 12.64 -3.42 -3.32
C GLY A 58 13.35 -2.27 -4.07
N ALA A 59 13.87 -2.54 -5.27
CA ALA A 59 14.55 -1.55 -6.10
C ALA A 59 13.61 -0.69 -6.96
N VAL A 60 12.50 -1.25 -7.45
CA VAL A 60 11.67 -0.59 -8.48
C VAL A 60 10.19 -0.44 -8.11
N TRP A 61 9.81 -0.67 -6.86
CA TRP A 61 8.41 -0.54 -6.42
C TRP A 61 7.81 0.82 -6.81
N SER A 62 6.52 0.80 -7.15
CA SER A 62 5.75 1.97 -7.54
C SER A 62 4.30 1.81 -7.10
N GLY A 63 3.75 2.81 -6.42
CA GLY A 63 2.39 2.72 -5.88
C GLY A 63 2.20 1.60 -4.86
N GLY A 64 1.00 1.03 -4.84
CA GLY A 64 0.54 0.10 -3.80
C GLY A 64 -0.27 0.79 -2.69
N SER A 65 -0.60 0.03 -1.65
CA SER A 65 -1.53 0.45 -0.62
C SER A 65 -0.92 0.42 0.77
N PHE A 66 -1.41 1.27 1.66
CA PHE A 66 -1.05 1.26 3.07
C PHE A 66 -2.31 1.17 3.90
N VAL A 67 -2.36 0.17 4.79
CA VAL A 67 -3.45 -0.02 5.74
C VAL A 67 -2.91 0.05 7.16
N TYR A 68 -3.49 0.93 7.97
CA TYR A 68 -3.25 1.00 9.41
C TYR A 68 -4.56 0.87 10.17
N VAL A 69 -4.60 -0.12 11.07
CA VAL A 69 -5.73 -0.36 11.98
C VAL A 69 -5.26 -0.02 13.39
N PRO A 70 -5.89 0.95 14.09
CA PRO A 70 -5.54 1.25 15.47
C PRO A 70 -5.71 0.04 16.40
N GLU A 71 -4.93 0.00 17.46
CA GLU A 71 -5.04 -1.04 18.48
C GLU A 71 -6.46 -1.09 19.06
N GLY A 72 -6.99 -2.30 19.23
CA GLY A 72 -8.35 -2.52 19.72
C GLY A 72 -9.47 -2.30 18.69
N VAL A 73 -9.17 -1.80 17.49
CA VAL A 73 -10.16 -1.65 16.43
C VAL A 73 -10.30 -2.95 15.63
N LYS A 74 -11.54 -3.41 15.47
CA LYS A 74 -11.89 -4.54 14.61
C LYS A 74 -12.63 -4.03 13.38
N VAL A 75 -12.08 -4.28 12.20
CA VAL A 75 -12.69 -3.92 10.92
C VAL A 75 -13.61 -5.06 10.49
N GLU A 76 -14.94 -4.85 10.54
CA GLU A 76 -15.93 -5.90 10.23
C GLU A 76 -16.35 -5.93 8.76
N ILE A 77 -15.93 -4.93 7.99
CA ILE A 77 -16.25 -4.79 6.56
C ILE A 77 -14.95 -4.94 5.77
N PRO A 78 -14.92 -5.74 4.68
CA PRO A 78 -13.70 -5.92 3.90
C PRO A 78 -13.21 -4.60 3.30
N LEU A 79 -11.90 -4.36 3.41
CA LEU A 79 -11.21 -3.33 2.63
C LEU A 79 -10.93 -3.89 1.23
N GLN A 80 -11.21 -3.09 0.19
CA GLN A 80 -11.02 -3.52 -1.19
C GLN A 80 -10.14 -2.54 -1.95
N SER A 81 -9.17 -3.09 -2.68
CA SER A 81 -8.25 -2.38 -3.57
C SER A 81 -8.46 -2.90 -4.99
N TYR A 82 -8.59 -2.01 -5.97
CA TYR A 82 -8.66 -2.40 -7.38
C TYR A 82 -7.50 -1.78 -8.13
N PHE A 83 -6.69 -2.62 -8.76
CA PHE A 83 -5.54 -2.22 -9.55
C PHE A 83 -5.83 -2.50 -11.02
N ARG A 84 -5.72 -1.48 -11.89
CA ARG A 84 -5.89 -1.63 -13.34
C ARG A 84 -4.54 -1.63 -14.04
N LEU A 85 -4.25 -2.72 -14.76
CA LEU A 85 -3.16 -2.82 -15.72
C LEU A 85 -3.70 -2.60 -17.12
N ASN A 86 -3.36 -1.46 -17.73
CA ASN A 86 -3.88 -1.08 -19.05
C ASN A 86 -2.86 -1.24 -20.19
N ALA A 87 -1.63 -1.71 -19.92
CA ALA A 87 -0.55 -1.78 -20.91
C ALA A 87 0.03 -3.20 -21.10
N PRO A 88 0.02 -3.76 -22.32
CA PRO A 88 0.68 -5.03 -22.62
C PRO A 88 2.18 -4.98 -22.33
N GLY A 89 2.70 -5.98 -21.61
CA GLY A 89 4.12 -6.05 -21.24
C GLY A 89 4.55 -5.16 -20.08
N ALA A 90 3.61 -4.49 -19.40
CA ALA A 90 3.91 -3.75 -18.17
C ALA A 90 4.14 -4.70 -16.99
N GLY A 91 5.13 -4.40 -16.16
CA GLY A 91 5.32 -5.00 -14.83
C GLY A 91 4.76 -4.07 -13.75
N GLN A 92 3.98 -4.61 -12.83
CA GLN A 92 3.47 -3.89 -11.66
C GLN A 92 4.22 -4.34 -10.41
N PHE A 93 4.79 -3.39 -9.68
CA PHE A 93 5.57 -3.62 -8.45
C PHE A 93 4.95 -2.83 -7.29
N GLU A 94 3.71 -3.16 -6.96
CA GLU A 94 2.98 -2.53 -5.86
C GLU A 94 3.43 -3.05 -4.49
N HIS A 95 3.66 -2.16 -3.52
CA HIS A 95 3.97 -2.57 -2.15
C HIS A 95 2.74 -2.36 -1.25
N THR A 96 2.37 -3.39 -0.47
CA THR A 96 1.25 -3.35 0.49
C THR A 96 1.67 -3.92 1.84
#